data_AF-A0AAW2DLJ9-F1
#
_entry.id   AF-A0AAW2DLJ9-F1
#
_cell.length_a   1.000
_cell.length_b   1.000
_cell.length_c   1.000
_cell.angle_alpha   90.00
_cell.angle_beta   90.00
_cell.angle_gamma   90.00
#
_symmetry.space_group_name_H-M   'P 1'
#
loop_
_entity.id
_entity.type
_entity.pdbx_description
1 polymer ?
#
loop_
_entity_poly.entity_id
_entity_poly.type
_entity_poly.pdbx_seq_one_letter_code
_entity_poly.pdbx_strand_id
1 'polypeptide(L)'
;MDDPLKVLQALPNLMNLRLYEGCRGEQLHFEGGGFQKLKSLWLGNLRTLSKLIIEESAMPLLERLVIGPSPLLKEVPSGIYHLKNLKTLEALDLSKEFVLSMQPDEGHDFWKVKHVPSVIFRYWIRGLHCIVYKLGDPELLEILRDNS
;
A
#
# COMPACT_ATOMS: atom_id res chain seq x y z
N MET A 1 23.75 14.49 0.71
CA MET A 1 22.39 14.69 0.18
C MET A 1 21.44 14.28 1.26
N ASP A 2 20.54 15.18 1.68
CA ASP A 2 19.47 14.81 2.59
C ASP A 2 18.53 13.82 1.90
N ASP A 3 18.02 12.86 2.66
CA ASP A 3 17.00 11.93 2.19
C ASP A 3 15.77 12.74 1.74
N PRO A 4 15.34 12.66 0.47
CA PRO A 4 14.19 13.40 -0.04
C PRO A 4 12.92 13.19 0.79
N LEU A 5 12.73 12.00 1.40
CA LEU A 5 11.59 11.73 2.27
C LEU A 5 11.62 12.57 3.53
N LYS A 6 12.81 12.81 4.11
CA LYS A 6 12.98 13.66 5.30
C LYS A 6 12.62 15.11 5.02
N VAL A 7 12.88 15.58 3.81
CA VAL A 7 12.47 16.94 3.40
C VAL A 7 10.95 16.98 3.22
N LEU A 8 10.38 16.00 2.54
CA LEU A 8 8.93 15.95 2.29
C LEU A 8 8.11 15.81 3.57
N GLN A 9 8.58 15.01 4.54
CA GLN A 9 7.86 14.77 5.79
C GLN A 9 7.81 16.01 6.70
N ALA A 10 8.74 16.95 6.53
CA ALA A 10 8.80 18.21 7.26
C ALA A 10 7.86 19.29 6.70
N LEU A 11 7.26 19.09 5.52
CA LEU A 11 6.37 20.06 4.90
C LEU A 11 5.06 20.19 5.69
N PRO A 12 4.78 21.36 6.31
CA PRO A 12 3.74 21.48 7.34
C PRO A 12 2.30 21.38 6.81
N ASN A 13 2.10 21.45 5.49
CA ASN A 13 0.78 21.41 4.85
C ASN A 13 0.70 20.36 3.74
N LEU A 14 1.64 19.40 3.69
CA LEU A 14 1.61 18.35 2.69
C LEU A 14 0.46 17.37 2.99
N MET A 15 -0.63 17.48 2.24
CA MET A 15 -1.82 16.65 2.40
C MET A 15 -1.91 15.50 1.40
N ASN A 16 -1.26 15.64 0.25
CA ASN A 16 -1.28 14.65 -0.82
C ASN A 16 0.15 14.44 -1.31
N LEU A 17 0.58 13.18 -1.31
CA LEU A 17 1.89 12.80 -1.80
C LEU A 17 1.73 11.66 -2.80
N ARG A 18 2.35 11.80 -3.96
CA ARG A 18 2.49 10.72 -4.94
C ARG A 18 3.97 10.50 -5.17
N LEU A 19 4.44 9.33 -4.78
CA LEU A 19 5.77 8.84 -5.12
C LEU A 19 5.57 7.88 -6.28
N TYR A 20 6.03 8.32 -7.44
CA TYR A 20 6.02 7.55 -8.67
C TYR A 20 7.46 7.49 -9.18
N GLU A 21 7.90 6.35 -9.73
CA GLU A 21 9.20 6.18 -10.42
C GLU A 21 10.34 7.11 -9.91
N GLY A 22 11.19 6.64 -8.99
CA GLY A 22 12.30 7.50 -8.54
C GLY A 22 12.84 7.20 -7.15
N CYS A 23 12.05 6.53 -6.31
CA CYS A 23 12.56 5.97 -5.06
C CYS A 23 13.44 4.75 -5.40
N ARG A 24 14.73 4.99 -5.60
CA ARG A 24 15.75 3.94 -5.75
C ARG A 24 16.05 3.40 -4.37
N GLY A 25 15.24 2.47 -3.92
CA GLY A 25 15.39 1.80 -2.64
C GLY A 25 14.64 0.49 -2.65
N GLU A 26 15.23 -0.52 -2.02
CA GLU A 26 14.54 -1.78 -1.72
C GLU A 26 13.54 -1.59 -0.58
N GLN A 27 13.78 -0.59 0.27
CA GLN A 27 12.95 -0.30 1.43
C GLN A 27 12.48 1.15 1.41
N LEU A 28 11.22 1.34 1.73
CA LEU A 28 10.63 2.64 2.01
C LEU A 28 10.23 2.67 3.50
N HIS A 29 10.68 3.68 4.21
CA HIS A 29 10.47 3.82 5.65
C HIS A 29 9.80 5.14 5.97
N PHE A 30 8.62 5.07 6.59
CA PHE A 30 7.90 6.22 7.12
C PHE A 30 8.13 6.29 8.65
N GLU A 31 9.03 7.19 9.05
CA GLU A 31 9.42 7.42 10.44
C GLU A 31 8.26 8.00 11.27
N GLY A 32 8.21 7.66 12.55
CA GLY A 32 7.26 8.21 13.51
C GLY A 32 7.32 9.74 13.57
N GLY A 33 6.17 10.40 13.65
CA GLY A 33 6.10 11.87 13.67
C GLY A 33 6.26 12.54 12.29
N GLY A 34 6.56 11.79 11.23
CA GLY A 34 6.56 12.30 9.85
C GLY A 34 5.14 12.50 9.29
N PHE A 35 5.00 13.39 8.29
CA PHE A 35 3.79 13.52 7.46
C PHE A 35 2.49 13.77 8.25
N GLN A 36 2.53 14.67 9.22
CA GLN A 36 1.45 14.87 10.21
C GLN A 36 0.11 15.35 9.63
N LYS A 37 0.10 15.94 8.42
CA LYS A 37 -1.12 16.37 7.72
C LYS A 37 -1.47 15.57 6.48
N LEU A 38 -0.73 14.49 6.20
CA LEU A 38 -0.91 13.71 4.99
C LEU A 38 -2.23 12.92 5.06
N LYS A 39 -3.06 13.08 4.03
CA LYS A 39 -4.37 12.42 3.89
C LYS A 39 -4.40 11.37 2.79
N SER A 40 -3.65 11.59 1.72
CA SER A 40 -3.54 10.63 0.61
C SER A 40 -2.08 10.37 0.27
N LEU A 41 -1.73 9.09 0.24
CA LEU A 41 -0.43 8.60 -0.22
C LEU A 41 -0.60 7.65 -1.39
N TRP A 42 0.12 7.91 -2.47
CA TRP A 42 0.22 7.02 -3.62
C TRP A 42 1.68 6.58 -3.81
N LEU A 43 1.90 5.27 -3.83
CA LEU A 43 3.19 4.64 -4.06
C LEU A 43 3.10 3.83 -5.36
N GLY A 44 3.51 4.42 -6.49
CA GLY A 44 3.27 3.86 -7.83
C GLY A 44 4.54 3.52 -8.59
N ASN A 45 4.51 2.40 -9.32
CA ASN A 45 5.62 1.92 -10.16
C ASN A 45 6.98 1.90 -9.44
N LEU A 46 6.99 1.46 -8.16
CA LEU A 46 8.20 1.33 -7.35
C LEU A 46 8.77 -0.08 -7.56
N ARG A 47 9.46 -0.27 -8.69
CA ARG A 47 9.87 -1.60 -9.18
C ARG A 47 10.87 -2.33 -8.29
N THR A 48 11.69 -1.60 -7.54
CA THR A 48 12.69 -2.17 -6.62
C THR A 48 12.17 -2.37 -5.20
N LEU A 49 10.99 -1.83 -4.87
CA LEU A 49 10.48 -1.84 -3.51
C LEU A 49 10.11 -3.27 -3.11
N SER A 50 10.82 -3.83 -2.14
CA SER A 50 10.56 -5.14 -1.54
C SER A 50 9.98 -5.03 -0.12
N LYS A 51 10.19 -3.90 0.56
CA LYS A 51 9.72 -3.69 1.93
C LYS A 51 9.17 -2.29 2.16
N LEU A 52 8.00 -2.20 2.77
CA LEU A 52 7.41 -0.95 3.25
C LEU A 52 7.23 -1.01 4.76
N ILE A 53 7.82 -0.05 5.47
CA ILE A 53 7.79 0.05 6.93
C ILE A 53 7.10 1.36 7.31
N ILE A 54 6.12 1.26 8.20
CA ILE A 54 5.36 2.37 8.77
C ILE A 54 5.53 2.30 10.28
N GLU A 55 6.25 3.25 10.87
CA GLU A 55 6.39 3.32 12.32
C GLU A 55 5.12 3.84 12.98
N GLU A 56 5.00 3.57 14.28
CA GLU A 56 3.95 4.16 15.10
C GLU A 56 4.00 5.69 15.03
N SER A 57 2.83 6.33 15.03
CA SER A 57 2.68 7.80 14.90
C SER A 57 3.09 8.40 13.55
N ALA A 58 3.47 7.59 12.55
CA ALA A 58 3.63 8.07 11.18
C ALA A 58 2.25 8.33 10.53
N MET A 59 2.14 9.43 9.77
CA MET A 59 0.95 9.76 8.96
C MET A 59 -0.39 9.59 9.71
N PRO A 60 -0.58 10.19 10.89
CA PRO A 60 -1.74 9.92 11.76
C PRO A 60 -3.09 10.27 11.11
N LEU A 61 -3.10 11.16 10.10
CA LEU A 61 -4.30 11.61 9.40
C LEU A 61 -4.50 10.92 8.03
N LEU A 62 -3.75 9.86 7.72
CA LEU A 62 -3.85 9.21 6.42
C LEU A 62 -5.22 8.54 6.25
N GLU A 63 -5.95 8.95 5.22
CA GLU A 63 -7.28 8.44 4.90
C GLU A 63 -7.24 7.45 3.73
N ARG A 64 -6.30 7.63 2.78
CA ARG A 64 -6.16 6.80 1.58
C ARG A 64 -4.71 6.42 1.30
N LEU A 65 -4.47 5.13 1.11
CA LEU A 65 -3.20 4.55 0.71
C LEU A 65 -3.37 3.76 -0.58
N VAL A 66 -2.57 4.09 -1.59
CA VAL A 66 -2.50 3.35 -2.86
C VAL A 66 -1.10 2.81 -3.03
N ILE A 67 -0.99 1.52 -3.35
CA ILE A 67 0.27 0.83 -3.55
C ILE A 67 0.23 0.10 -4.89
N GLY A 68 1.26 0.31 -5.70
CA GLY A 68 1.54 -0.45 -6.90
C GLY A 68 1.39 0.34 -8.22
N PRO A 69 1.89 -0.23 -9.32
CA PRO A 69 2.51 -1.56 -9.43
C PRO A 69 3.87 -1.65 -8.72
N SER A 70 4.12 -2.72 -7.97
CA SER A 70 5.36 -2.96 -7.22
C SER A 70 5.63 -4.47 -7.12
N PRO A 71 6.26 -5.09 -8.15
CA PRO A 71 6.34 -6.55 -8.30
C PRO A 71 7.18 -7.25 -7.22
N LEU A 72 8.07 -6.53 -6.53
CA LEU A 72 8.91 -7.10 -5.48
C LEU A 72 8.30 -6.99 -4.07
N LEU A 73 7.23 -6.19 -3.90
CA LEU A 73 6.56 -6.04 -2.62
C LEU A 73 5.54 -7.17 -2.46
N LYS A 74 5.91 -8.18 -1.68
CA LYS A 74 5.13 -9.42 -1.50
C LYS A 74 4.38 -9.51 -0.18
N GLU A 75 4.62 -8.58 0.74
CA GLU A 75 4.07 -8.57 2.08
C GLU A 75 3.32 -7.28 2.35
N VAL A 76 2.26 -7.36 3.16
CA VAL A 76 1.52 -6.18 3.61
C VAL A 76 2.46 -5.31 4.44
N PRO A 77 2.46 -3.97 4.23
CA PRO A 77 3.38 -3.06 4.91
C PRO A 77 3.41 -3.27 6.43
N SER A 78 4.62 -3.38 6.97
CA SER A 78 4.81 -3.48 8.42
C SER A 78 4.28 -2.22 9.07
N GLY A 79 3.44 -2.37 10.09
CA GLY A 79 2.87 -1.24 10.83
C GLY A 79 1.71 -0.52 10.14
N ILE A 80 1.16 -1.04 9.04
CA ILE A 80 -0.08 -0.48 8.45
C ILE A 80 -1.23 -0.40 9.45
N TYR A 81 -1.25 -1.28 10.45
CA TYR A 81 -2.21 -1.27 11.56
C TYR A 81 -2.08 -0.08 12.53
N HIS A 82 -1.01 0.71 12.43
CA HIS A 82 -0.88 1.98 13.16
C HIS A 82 -1.71 3.10 12.52
N LEU A 83 -2.11 2.98 11.24
CA LEU A 83 -2.86 4.00 10.50
C LEU A 83 -4.35 4.00 10.86
N LYS A 84 -4.68 4.48 12.06
CA LYS A 84 -6.05 4.40 12.61
C LYS A 84 -7.12 5.15 11.81
N ASN A 85 -6.72 6.15 11.02
CA ASN A 85 -7.63 6.93 10.17
C ASN A 85 -7.75 6.39 8.73
N LEU A 86 -7.07 5.28 8.40
CA LEU A 86 -7.06 4.73 7.06
C LEU A 86 -8.44 4.19 6.68
N LYS A 87 -9.08 4.83 5.71
CA LYS A 87 -10.40 4.46 5.19
C LYS A 87 -10.30 3.53 4.00
N THR A 88 -9.26 3.70 3.19
CA THR A 88 -9.12 2.98 1.93
C THR A 88 -7.67 2.57 1.67
N LEU A 89 -7.49 1.28 1.41
CA LEU A 89 -6.27 0.70 0.88
C LEU A 89 -6.53 0.17 -0.54
N GLU A 90 -5.77 0.64 -1.51
CA GLU A 90 -5.85 0.16 -2.89
C GLU A 90 -4.53 -0.50 -3.30
N ALA A 91 -4.61 -1.77 -3.70
CA ALA A 91 -3.52 -2.54 -4.28
C ALA A 91 -3.69 -2.58 -5.81
N LEU A 92 -2.72 -2.01 -6.54
CA LEU A 92 -2.72 -1.90 -8.00
C LEU A 92 -1.68 -2.87 -8.59
N ASP A 93 -2.12 -3.86 -9.37
CA ASP A 93 -1.24 -4.86 -10.01
C ASP A 93 -0.13 -5.39 -9.07
N LEU A 94 -0.48 -5.67 -7.81
CA LEU A 94 0.45 -6.28 -6.85
C LEU A 94 0.51 -7.80 -7.05
N SER A 95 1.58 -8.40 -6.52
CA SER A 95 1.83 -9.83 -6.68
C SER A 95 0.72 -10.65 -6.01
N LYS A 96 0.52 -11.89 -6.50
CA LYS A 96 -0.45 -12.80 -5.90
C LYS A 96 -0.15 -13.07 -4.42
N GLU A 97 1.12 -13.14 -4.05
CA GLU A 97 1.56 -13.36 -2.67
C GLU A 97 1.10 -12.20 -1.76
N PHE A 98 1.27 -10.95 -2.21
CA PHE A 98 0.78 -9.79 -1.47
C PHE A 98 -0.74 -9.87 -1.25
N VAL A 99 -1.48 -10.12 -2.34
CA VAL A 99 -2.94 -10.13 -2.29
C VAL A 99 -3.49 -11.30 -1.49
N LEU A 100 -2.90 -12.49 -1.58
CA LEU A 100 -3.31 -13.66 -0.81
C LEU A 100 -2.96 -13.51 0.69
N SER A 101 -1.80 -12.92 1.01
CA SER A 101 -1.37 -12.72 2.40
C SER A 101 -2.37 -11.92 3.23
N MET A 102 -3.18 -11.07 2.60
CA MET A 102 -4.10 -10.19 3.32
C MET A 102 -5.56 -10.66 3.35
N GLN A 103 -5.89 -11.83 2.79
CA GLN A 103 -7.26 -12.34 2.70
C GLN A 103 -7.81 -12.84 4.05
N PRO A 104 -9.12 -12.70 4.34
CA PRO A 104 -9.71 -12.98 5.66
C PRO A 104 -9.47 -14.39 6.25
N ASP A 105 -9.43 -15.44 5.42
CA ASP A 105 -9.40 -16.83 5.90
C ASP A 105 -8.01 -17.48 5.85
N GLU A 106 -7.19 -17.10 4.88
CA GLU A 106 -5.90 -17.75 4.59
C GLU A 106 -4.71 -16.79 4.75
N GLY A 107 -4.99 -15.49 4.86
CA GLY A 107 -3.99 -14.45 4.88
C GLY A 107 -3.36 -14.27 6.25
N HIS A 108 -2.09 -14.67 6.40
CA HIS A 108 -1.31 -14.44 7.62
C HIS A 108 -1.16 -12.96 7.99
N ASP A 109 -1.39 -12.04 7.04
CA ASP A 109 -1.35 -10.59 7.20
C ASP A 109 -2.73 -9.93 7.30
N PHE A 110 -3.84 -10.69 7.23
CA PHE A 110 -5.19 -10.11 7.31
C PHE A 110 -5.41 -9.26 8.57
N TRP A 111 -4.87 -9.69 9.71
CA TRP A 111 -4.97 -8.96 10.96
C TRP A 111 -4.38 -7.54 10.88
N LYS A 112 -3.42 -7.29 9.98
CA LYS A 112 -2.84 -5.97 9.75
C LYS A 112 -3.84 -5.01 9.12
N VAL A 113 -4.75 -5.51 8.27
CA VAL A 113 -5.68 -4.69 7.48
C VAL A 113 -7.14 -4.77 7.91
N LYS A 114 -7.49 -5.64 8.88
CA LYS A 114 -8.87 -5.79 9.39
C LYS A 114 -9.54 -4.50 9.89
N HIS A 115 -8.74 -3.48 10.21
CA HIS A 115 -9.22 -2.19 10.70
C HIS A 115 -9.59 -1.22 9.55
N VAL A 116 -9.22 -1.55 8.30
CA VAL A 116 -9.44 -0.71 7.12
C VAL A 116 -10.83 -1.01 6.54
N PRO A 117 -11.76 -0.04 6.49
CA PRO A 117 -13.12 -0.27 6.01
C PRO A 117 -13.22 -0.74 4.56
N SER A 118 -12.31 -0.28 3.70
CA SER A 118 -12.33 -0.59 2.26
C SER A 118 -10.95 -0.99 1.77
N VAL A 119 -10.79 -2.26 1.40
CA VAL A 119 -9.59 -2.76 0.74
C VAL A 119 -9.97 -3.20 -0.67
N ILE A 120 -9.30 -2.64 -1.67
CA ILE A 120 -9.64 -2.77 -3.08
C ILE A 120 -8.42 -3.26 -3.86
N PHE A 121 -8.63 -4.22 -4.75
CA PHE A 121 -7.63 -4.70 -5.69
C PHE A 121 -7.99 -4.24 -7.08
N ARG A 122 -7.03 -3.70 -7.83
CA ARG A 122 -7.23 -3.27 -9.21
C ARG A 122 -6.19 -3.92 -10.11
N TYR A 123 -6.68 -4.47 -11.22
CA TYR A 123 -5.85 -5.09 -12.23
C TYR A 123 -6.10 -4.45 -13.59
N TRP A 124 -5.02 -4.01 -14.26
CA TRP A 124 -5.12 -3.43 -15.60
C TRP A 124 -4.99 -4.51 -16.67
N ILE A 125 -6.07 -4.75 -17.42
CA ILE A 125 -6.10 -5.71 -18.53
C ILE A 125 -5.99 -4.96 -19.86
N ARG A 126 -4.95 -5.33 -20.64
CA ARG A 126 -4.71 -4.84 -22.02
C ARG A 126 -4.73 -3.30 -22.16
N GLY A 127 -4.43 -2.58 -21.07
CA GLY A 127 -4.31 -1.12 -21.05
C GLY A 127 -5.62 -0.31 -21.13
N LEU A 128 -6.79 -0.95 -21.18
CA LEU A 128 -8.08 -0.27 -21.41
C LEU A 128 -9.17 -0.64 -20.40
N HIS A 129 -9.05 -1.78 -19.71
CA HIS A 129 -10.05 -2.22 -18.73
C HIS A 129 -9.39 -2.45 -17.36
N CYS A 130 -9.97 -1.83 -16.33
CA CYS A 130 -9.56 -2.04 -14.95
C CYS A 130 -10.60 -2.93 -14.28
N ILE A 131 -10.22 -4.15 -13.91
CA ILE A 131 -11.06 -4.99 -13.06
C ILE A 131 -10.79 -4.62 -11.61
N VAL A 132 -11.87 -4.55 -10.83
CA VAL A 132 -11.84 -4.14 -9.44
C VAL A 132 -12.45 -5.24 -8.58
N TYR A 133 -11.70 -5.71 -7.60
CA TYR A 133 -12.15 -6.69 -6.62
C TYR A 133 -12.09 -6.11 -5.21
N LYS A 134 -12.85 -6.72 -4.31
CA LYS A 134 -12.83 -6.39 -2.87
C LYS A 134 -12.07 -7.46 -2.08
N LEU A 135 -11.77 -7.14 -0.83
CA LEU A 135 -11.23 -8.12 0.11
C LEU A 135 -12.22 -9.25 0.38
N GLY A 136 -11.74 -10.48 0.29
CA GLY A 136 -12.57 -11.68 0.41
C GLY A 136 -13.45 -11.96 -0.81
N ASP A 137 -13.20 -11.32 -1.96
CA ASP A 137 -13.95 -11.58 -3.19
C ASP A 137 -13.64 -12.98 -3.73
N PRO A 138 -14.63 -13.88 -3.84
CA PRO A 138 -14.39 -15.27 -4.24
C PRO A 138 -13.86 -15.39 -5.66
N GLU A 139 -14.29 -14.52 -6.59
CA GLU A 139 -13.82 -14.54 -7.99
C GLU A 139 -12.33 -14.21 -8.05
N LEU A 140 -11.87 -13.24 -7.26
CA LEU A 140 -10.45 -12.92 -7.14
C LEU A 140 -9.65 -14.13 -6.61
N LEU A 141 -10.16 -14.81 -5.58
CA LEU A 141 -9.47 -15.94 -4.97
C LEU A 141 -9.32 -17.11 -5.95
N GLU A 142 -10.35 -17.42 -6.73
CA GLU A 142 -10.28 -18.43 -7.80
C GLU A 142 -9.21 -18.07 -8.83
N ILE A 143 -9.21 -16.83 -9.34
CA ILE A 143 -8.22 -16.37 -10.32
C ILE A 143 -6.79 -16.46 -9.79
N LEU A 144 -6.56 -16.10 -8.53
CA LEU A 144 -5.22 -16.14 -7.92
C LEU A 144 -4.72 -17.57 -7.70
N ARG A 145 -5.63 -18.54 -7.58
CA ARG A 145 -5.33 -19.96 -7.38
C ARG A 145 -5.07 -20.70 -8.70
N ASP A 146 -5.87 -20.41 -9.73
CA ASP A 146 -5.80 -21.12 -11.03
C ASP A 146 -4.53 -20.79 -11.84
N ASN A 147 -3.86 -19.67 -11.54
CA ASN A 147 -2.58 -19.27 -12.16
C ASN A 147 -1.34 -19.77 -11.37
N SER A 148 -1.39 -21.00 -10.84
CA SER A 148 -0.32 -21.61 -10.01
C SER A 148 0.47 -22.67 -10.75
#